data_AF-A0A6N6KTQ6-F1
#
_entry.id   AF-A0A6N6KTQ6-F1
#
_cell.length_a   1.000
_cell.length_b   1.000
_cell.length_c   1.000
_cell.angle_alpha   90.00
_cell.angle_beta   90.00
_cell.angle_gamma   90.00
#
_symmetry.space_group_name_H-M   'P 1'
#
loop_
_entity.id
_entity.type
_entity.pdbx_description
1 polymer ?
#
loop_
_entity_poly.entity_id
_entity_poly.type
_entity_poly.pdbx_seq_one_letter_code
_entity_poly.pdbx_strand_id
1 'polypeptide(L)'
;MKFFRPAYVVLALLLLISLSACISLAQDVTPPPGYQPPVFEDTPDFSETFPLVSPNPETGASLYIESCAPCHGDTGLGDGPTAGQLPAAPPAIGSFEVASQSSPQDWFQAVTLGNLDALMPPFAEAMSEGQRWDVLAYTYSLGVTEETIVQGETVYAQNCAACHGDGGQGDGPEAANLAVPPTDFTDQALMAQFSGEALFTGITEGVNPVMPGFTGLSEDDRWAVVAYLRSLTFSTLADDVDLQVQAPTEVAEQPAQEPVEEEEQAAEAVTEEGLPASVGVVRGQVSHGSTVELPDDLTVELVAFDQSGQIDEQSIPVEADGSFEFSELDLGHDLVYFVTTDHQDMTYSSTFGVFPPGETEIELPVTIYDTTTDASDLVVSRLHIFFEFPSEEVIQIVQLYVISNPTDKTVIPASIEEPAVRFSIPENASNLQFQEGSFADRFVVTEDGFGDTLAILPGAGDYQLLFSYDLPNERSVELAQPVNLNVDALIGFVIEGQASIKSEDLQPSASQDLGGVLYQTYVGGGVQAGDEITIEITKRGLGLSGIDFGLSSLIIGGLALAVALGGAYWMLTRGQSSQELAPVASSPNSAESLMDAIIALDDRYEAGELDEAQYQADRQALKDQLREMMD
;
A
#
# COMPACT_ATOMS: atom_id res chain seq x y z
N MET A 1 -8.46 -7.14 -81.79
CA MET A 1 -9.66 -7.17 -80.93
C MET A 1 -9.98 -8.60 -80.57
N LYS A 2 -9.47 -9.08 -79.43
CA LYS A 2 -9.71 -10.44 -78.94
C LYS A 2 -10.79 -10.37 -77.86
N PHE A 3 -11.83 -11.16 -78.08
CA PHE A 3 -13.05 -11.28 -77.31
C PHE A 3 -12.77 -11.52 -75.82
N PHE A 4 -13.21 -10.58 -74.98
CA PHE A 4 -13.39 -10.79 -73.55
C PHE A 4 -14.48 -11.87 -73.39
N ARG A 5 -14.09 -13.07 -72.97
CA ARG A 5 -15.01 -14.18 -72.77
C ARG A 5 -15.81 -13.91 -71.47
N PRO A 6 -17.14 -13.79 -71.53
CA PRO A 6 -17.98 -13.48 -70.35
C PRO A 6 -17.89 -14.56 -69.26
N ALA A 7 -17.41 -15.76 -69.60
CA ALA A 7 -17.18 -16.85 -68.65
C ALA A 7 -16.17 -16.50 -67.54
N TYR A 8 -15.14 -15.68 -67.81
CA TYR A 8 -14.14 -15.33 -66.80
C TYR A 8 -14.62 -14.22 -65.86
N VAL A 9 -15.51 -13.34 -66.31
CA VAL A 9 -16.14 -12.33 -65.45
C VAL A 9 -17.16 -12.99 -64.52
N VAL A 10 -17.92 -13.97 -65.02
CA VAL A 10 -18.86 -14.75 -64.17
C VAL A 10 -18.11 -15.63 -63.17
N LEU A 11 -16.97 -16.22 -63.57
CA LEU A 11 -16.14 -17.00 -62.63
C LEU A 11 -15.49 -16.11 -61.57
N ALA A 12 -15.03 -14.90 -61.93
CA ALA A 12 -14.48 -13.95 -60.98
C ALA A 12 -15.55 -13.38 -60.03
N LEU A 13 -16.78 -13.13 -60.52
CA LEU A 13 -17.91 -12.73 -59.69
C LEU A 13 -18.37 -13.85 -58.75
N LEU A 14 -18.38 -15.11 -59.21
CA LEU A 14 -18.69 -16.25 -58.35
C LEU A 14 -17.58 -16.52 -57.31
N LEU A 15 -16.31 -16.23 -57.65
CA LEU A 15 -15.21 -16.28 -56.69
C LEU A 15 -15.32 -15.14 -55.65
N LEU A 16 -15.66 -13.91 -56.06
CA LEU A 16 -15.88 -12.79 -55.14
C LEU A 16 -17.10 -13.01 -54.23
N ILE A 17 -18.19 -13.61 -54.75
CA ILE A 17 -19.36 -13.96 -53.94
C ILE A 17 -19.07 -15.12 -52.98
N SER A 18 -18.18 -16.06 -53.33
CA SER A 18 -17.76 -17.15 -52.42
C SER A 18 -16.73 -16.70 -51.38
N LEU A 19 -15.90 -15.68 -51.67
CA LEU A 19 -15.02 -15.05 -50.67
C LEU A 19 -15.78 -14.10 -49.73
N SER A 20 -16.86 -13.44 -50.16
CA SER A 20 -17.75 -12.67 -49.26
C SER A 20 -18.69 -13.54 -48.42
N ALA A 21 -18.87 -14.82 -48.77
CA ALA A 21 -19.75 -15.74 -48.03
C ALA A 21 -19.08 -16.43 -46.83
N CYS A 22 -17.78 -16.20 -46.60
CA CYS A 22 -17.04 -16.80 -45.47
C CYS A 22 -16.80 -15.84 -44.29
N ILE A 23 -17.30 -14.60 -44.33
CA ILE A 23 -17.07 -13.60 -43.26
C ILE A 23 -18.37 -13.25 -42.50
N SER A 24 -19.49 -13.96 -42.73
CA SER A 24 -20.79 -13.65 -42.09
C SER A 24 -21.45 -14.85 -41.39
N LEU A 25 -20.66 -15.81 -40.90
CA LEU A 25 -21.14 -16.96 -40.11
C LEU A 25 -20.52 -17.05 -38.71
N ALA A 26 -19.75 -16.06 -38.27
CA ALA A 26 -19.14 -16.02 -36.94
C ALA A 26 -19.81 -15.01 -35.97
N GLN A 27 -21.00 -14.51 -36.31
CA GLN A 27 -21.75 -13.58 -35.44
C GLN A 27 -23.24 -13.93 -35.44
N ASP A 28 -23.60 -15.12 -34.93
CA ASP A 28 -24.87 -15.33 -34.23
C ASP A 28 -24.86 -16.71 -33.53
N VAL A 29 -24.01 -16.85 -32.52
CA VAL A 29 -24.24 -17.85 -31.47
C VAL A 29 -24.77 -17.05 -30.28
N THR A 30 -26.08 -16.83 -30.27
CA THR A 30 -26.76 -16.38 -29.06
C THR A 30 -26.57 -17.47 -28.00
N PRO A 31 -25.96 -17.14 -26.85
CA PRO A 31 -25.79 -18.11 -25.78
C PRO A 31 -27.16 -18.63 -25.32
N PRO A 32 -27.29 -19.91 -24.93
CA PRO A 32 -28.53 -20.41 -24.38
C PRO A 32 -28.94 -19.54 -23.17
N PRO A 33 -30.25 -19.30 -22.93
CA PRO A 33 -30.69 -18.53 -21.78
C PRO A 33 -30.17 -19.20 -20.49
N GLY A 34 -29.32 -18.47 -19.75
CA GLY A 34 -28.60 -18.97 -18.57
C GLY A 34 -27.12 -19.29 -18.79
N TYR A 35 -26.55 -19.04 -19.97
CA TYR A 35 -25.09 -19.08 -20.16
C TYR A 35 -24.45 -17.85 -19.51
N GLN A 36 -23.68 -18.08 -18.45
CA GLN A 36 -22.67 -17.16 -17.99
C GLN A 36 -21.36 -17.57 -18.68
N PRO A 37 -20.66 -16.66 -19.40
CA PRO A 37 -19.29 -16.94 -19.80
C PRO A 37 -18.48 -17.27 -18.54
N PRO A 38 -17.46 -18.15 -18.62
CA PRO A 38 -16.51 -18.24 -17.53
C PRO A 38 -16.00 -16.82 -17.27
N VAL A 39 -16.26 -16.34 -16.07
CA VAL A 39 -15.55 -15.20 -15.54
C VAL A 39 -14.12 -15.72 -15.46
N PHE A 40 -13.28 -15.31 -16.41
CA PHE A 40 -11.87 -15.27 -16.12
C PHE A 40 -11.82 -14.21 -15.04
N GLU A 41 -11.68 -14.66 -13.79
CA GLU A 41 -11.34 -13.78 -12.70
C GLU A 41 -10.19 -12.93 -13.21
N ASP A 42 -10.38 -11.61 -13.12
CA ASP A 42 -9.32 -10.67 -13.41
C ASP A 42 -8.06 -11.19 -12.73
N THR A 43 -6.93 -11.13 -13.46
CA THR A 43 -5.61 -11.32 -12.86
C THR A 43 -5.61 -10.64 -11.50
N PRO A 44 -5.22 -11.31 -10.40
CA PRO A 44 -5.35 -10.76 -9.06
C PRO A 44 -4.83 -9.34 -9.08
N ASP A 45 -5.71 -8.39 -8.76
CA ASP A 45 -5.36 -6.99 -8.76
C ASP A 45 -4.50 -6.72 -7.52
N PHE A 46 -3.19 -6.96 -7.66
CA PHE A 46 -2.21 -6.66 -6.61
C PHE A 46 -1.96 -5.14 -6.45
N SER A 47 -2.75 -4.27 -7.10
CA SER A 47 -2.45 -2.84 -7.20
C SER A 47 -2.75 -2.01 -5.94
N GLU A 48 -3.26 -2.58 -4.86
CA GLU A 48 -3.67 -1.80 -3.67
C GLU A 48 -3.30 -2.44 -2.33
N THR A 49 -2.15 -3.11 -2.22
CA THR A 49 -1.56 -3.46 -0.91
C THR A 49 -0.64 -2.33 -0.50
N PHE A 50 -0.92 -1.68 0.64
CA PHE A 50 -0.18 -0.54 1.17
C PHE A 50 0.06 -0.77 2.67
N PRO A 51 1.19 -0.32 3.23
CA PRO A 51 1.47 -0.56 4.63
C PRO A 51 0.53 0.30 5.48
N LEU A 52 -0.37 -0.33 6.22
CA LEU A 52 -1.30 0.36 7.13
C LEU A 52 -0.61 0.93 8.38
N VAL A 53 0.59 0.42 8.67
CA VAL A 53 1.47 0.89 9.74
C VAL A 53 2.79 1.29 9.09
N SER A 54 3.39 2.38 9.55
CA SER A 54 4.71 2.83 9.08
C SER A 54 5.73 1.69 9.18
N PRO A 55 6.36 1.29 8.06
CA PRO A 55 7.33 0.20 8.06
C PRO A 55 8.54 0.52 8.94
N ASN A 56 9.19 -0.52 9.47
CA ASN A 56 10.35 -0.42 10.36
C ASN A 56 11.65 -0.79 9.61
N PRO A 57 12.55 0.18 9.36
CA PRO A 57 13.81 -0.08 8.66
C PRO A 57 14.81 -0.92 9.48
N GLU A 58 14.70 -1.00 10.80
CA GLU A 58 15.57 -1.85 11.63
C GLU A 58 15.19 -3.34 11.51
N THR A 59 13.90 -3.64 11.56
CA THR A 59 13.38 -4.99 11.25
C THR A 59 13.76 -5.38 9.83
N GLY A 60 13.58 -4.45 8.89
CA GLY A 60 13.95 -4.63 7.49
C GLY A 60 15.43 -4.92 7.25
N ALA A 61 16.32 -4.34 8.06
CA ALA A 61 17.77 -4.55 7.93
C ALA A 61 18.17 -6.02 8.11
N SER A 62 17.58 -6.70 9.10
CA SER A 62 17.89 -8.10 9.39
C SER A 62 17.42 -9.00 8.24
N LEU A 63 16.17 -8.79 7.80
CA LEU A 63 15.57 -9.50 6.67
C LEU A 63 16.35 -9.28 5.36
N TYR A 64 16.83 -8.04 5.14
CA TYR A 64 17.62 -7.68 3.97
C TYR A 64 18.97 -8.41 3.95
N ILE A 65 19.68 -8.43 5.07
CA ILE A 65 20.99 -9.12 5.17
C ILE A 65 20.83 -10.61 4.86
N GLU A 66 19.77 -11.24 5.35
CA GLU A 66 19.53 -12.67 5.17
C GLU A 66 19.06 -13.03 3.76
N SER A 67 18.21 -12.20 3.15
CA SER A 67 17.46 -12.58 1.95
C SER A 67 17.78 -11.77 0.69
N CYS A 68 18.41 -10.60 0.83
CA CYS A 68 18.61 -9.66 -0.28
C CYS A 68 20.10 -9.35 -0.54
N ALA A 69 20.90 -9.20 0.52
CA ALA A 69 22.32 -8.87 0.44
C ALA A 69 23.18 -9.88 -0.35
N PRO A 70 22.90 -11.21 -0.38
CA PRO A 70 23.66 -12.14 -1.21
C PRO A 70 23.71 -11.73 -2.70
N CYS A 71 22.61 -11.16 -3.22
CA CYS A 71 22.53 -10.67 -4.60
C CYS A 71 22.78 -9.16 -4.70
N HIS A 72 22.16 -8.35 -3.83
CA HIS A 72 22.21 -6.89 -3.94
C HIS A 72 23.42 -6.25 -3.22
N GLY A 73 24.16 -7.00 -2.41
CA GLY A 73 25.26 -6.52 -1.57
C GLY A 73 24.77 -5.85 -0.29
N ASP A 74 25.63 -5.73 0.72
CA ASP A 74 25.27 -5.14 2.03
C ASP A 74 24.81 -3.68 1.90
N THR A 75 25.31 -2.98 0.89
CA THR A 75 24.95 -1.59 0.57
C THR A 75 23.94 -1.46 -0.57
N GLY A 76 23.38 -2.57 -1.06
CA GLY A 76 22.41 -2.57 -2.15
C GLY A 76 22.93 -2.08 -3.50
N LEU A 77 24.24 -2.12 -3.75
CA LEU A 77 24.82 -1.61 -5.00
C LEU A 77 24.84 -2.65 -6.13
N GLY A 78 24.19 -3.79 -5.93
CA GLY A 78 24.18 -4.89 -6.89
C GLY A 78 25.54 -5.59 -6.99
N ASP A 79 26.31 -5.54 -5.91
CA ASP A 79 27.67 -6.07 -5.79
C ASP A 79 27.76 -7.22 -4.78
N GLY A 80 26.63 -7.86 -4.49
CA GLY A 80 26.58 -9.05 -3.65
C GLY A 80 27.46 -10.17 -4.22
N PRO A 81 27.93 -11.09 -3.37
CA PRO A 81 28.82 -12.19 -3.78
C PRO A 81 28.23 -12.99 -4.95
N THR A 82 26.91 -13.06 -5.08
CA THR A 82 26.25 -13.81 -6.17
C THR A 82 25.95 -12.97 -7.42
N ALA A 83 26.03 -11.64 -7.33
CA ALA A 83 25.58 -10.70 -8.37
C ALA A 83 26.22 -10.93 -9.75
N GLY A 84 27.51 -11.30 -9.77
CA GLY A 84 28.28 -11.49 -11.01
C GLY A 84 27.86 -12.71 -11.84
N GLN A 85 26.96 -13.54 -11.34
CA GLN A 85 26.45 -14.71 -12.05
C GLN A 85 25.09 -14.46 -12.66
N LEU A 86 24.32 -13.51 -12.14
CA LEU A 86 22.96 -13.33 -12.58
C LEU A 86 22.95 -12.89 -14.05
N PRO A 87 21.95 -13.35 -14.83
CA PRO A 87 21.82 -13.04 -16.26
C PRO A 87 21.72 -11.53 -16.53
N ALA A 88 21.23 -10.81 -15.53
CA ALA A 88 21.30 -9.36 -15.43
C ALA A 88 21.88 -9.00 -14.07
N ALA A 89 22.76 -7.99 -14.04
CA ALA A 89 23.26 -7.46 -12.78
C ALA A 89 22.08 -6.93 -11.94
N PRO A 90 22.00 -7.27 -10.64
CA PRO A 90 20.99 -6.69 -9.77
C PRO A 90 21.05 -5.16 -9.83
N PRO A 91 19.90 -4.49 -9.83
CA PRO A 91 19.87 -3.04 -9.77
C PRO A 91 20.57 -2.56 -8.50
N ALA A 92 21.29 -1.43 -8.61
CA ALA A 92 21.92 -0.76 -7.48
C ALA A 92 20.88 -0.03 -6.63
N ILE A 93 19.97 -0.78 -6.02
CA ILE A 93 18.83 -0.31 -5.22
C ILE A 93 19.22 0.55 -4.02
N GLY A 94 20.42 0.38 -3.48
CA GLY A 94 21.00 1.23 -2.45
C GLY A 94 21.62 2.53 -2.99
N SER A 95 21.62 2.74 -4.31
CA SER A 95 21.98 4.03 -4.89
C SER A 95 20.76 4.93 -4.99
N PHE A 96 20.93 6.19 -4.59
CA PHE A 96 19.88 7.20 -4.67
C PHE A 96 19.30 7.36 -6.09
N GLU A 97 20.17 7.31 -7.11
CA GLU A 97 19.77 7.47 -8.50
C GLU A 97 18.77 6.37 -8.92
N VAL A 98 19.01 5.11 -8.56
CA VAL A 98 18.09 4.01 -8.87
C VAL A 98 16.86 4.05 -7.96
N ALA A 99 17.04 4.27 -6.66
CA ALA A 99 15.96 4.31 -5.69
C ALA A 99 14.92 5.41 -6.00
N SER A 100 15.37 6.55 -6.52
CA SER A 100 14.48 7.67 -6.81
C SER A 100 13.56 7.45 -8.02
N GLN A 101 13.87 6.52 -8.93
CA GLN A 101 13.14 6.33 -10.19
C GLN A 101 11.84 5.53 -10.02
N SER A 102 11.79 4.66 -9.02
CA SER A 102 10.64 3.79 -8.75
C SER A 102 9.85 4.26 -7.53
N SER A 103 8.58 3.90 -7.48
CA SER A 103 7.78 4.07 -6.27
C SER A 103 8.02 2.91 -5.29
N PRO A 104 7.78 3.10 -3.98
CA PRO A 104 7.76 1.98 -3.04
C PRO A 104 6.78 0.88 -3.44
N GLN A 105 5.63 1.22 -4.04
CA GLN A 105 4.68 0.23 -4.55
C GLN A 105 5.28 -0.65 -5.65
N ASP A 106 6.03 -0.04 -6.58
CA ASP A 106 6.69 -0.79 -7.65
C ASP A 106 7.71 -1.78 -7.07
N TRP A 107 8.46 -1.34 -6.05
CA TRP A 107 9.41 -2.19 -5.36
C TRP A 107 8.72 -3.30 -4.55
N PHE A 108 7.59 -2.99 -3.94
CA PHE A 108 6.84 -3.95 -3.16
C PHE A 108 6.30 -5.06 -4.07
N GLN A 109 5.79 -4.67 -5.25
CA GLN A 109 5.37 -5.61 -6.27
C GLN A 109 6.55 -6.43 -6.80
N ALA A 110 7.71 -5.81 -7.06
CA ALA A 110 8.90 -6.50 -7.53
C ALA A 110 9.42 -7.54 -6.51
N VAL A 111 9.39 -7.21 -5.21
CA VAL A 111 9.74 -8.17 -4.14
C VAL A 111 8.68 -9.26 -3.99
N THR A 112 7.40 -8.90 -4.06
CA THR A 112 6.29 -9.86 -3.91
C THR A 112 6.28 -10.90 -5.03
N LEU A 113 6.33 -10.43 -6.28
CA LEU A 113 6.22 -11.28 -7.47
C LEU A 113 7.56 -11.84 -7.95
N GLY A 114 8.67 -11.24 -7.50
CA GLY A 114 10.00 -11.50 -8.05
C GLY A 114 10.12 -11.02 -9.50
N ASN A 115 11.27 -11.34 -10.09
CA ASN A 115 11.53 -11.20 -11.51
C ASN A 115 12.30 -12.43 -11.98
N LEU A 116 11.56 -13.43 -12.47
CA LEU A 116 12.12 -14.73 -12.88
C LEU A 116 13.10 -14.61 -14.05
N ASP A 117 12.92 -13.66 -14.96
CA ASP A 117 13.87 -13.39 -16.05
C ASP A 117 15.21 -12.88 -15.52
N ALA A 118 15.20 -12.16 -14.41
CA ALA A 118 16.38 -11.66 -13.71
C ALA A 118 16.83 -12.56 -12.54
N LEU A 119 16.18 -13.72 -12.35
CA LEU A 119 16.42 -14.64 -11.24
C LEU A 119 16.28 -14.00 -9.86
N MET A 120 15.40 -13.01 -9.75
CA MET A 120 14.92 -12.51 -8.46
C MET A 120 13.70 -13.36 -8.05
N PRO A 121 13.77 -14.14 -6.97
CA PRO A 121 12.66 -15.00 -6.54
C PRO A 121 11.46 -14.19 -6.04
N PRO A 122 10.24 -14.76 -6.06
CA PRO A 122 9.09 -14.19 -5.38
C PRO A 122 9.22 -14.38 -3.86
N PHE A 123 9.01 -13.31 -3.09
CA PHE A 123 9.05 -13.37 -1.63
C PHE A 123 7.66 -13.46 -0.99
N ALA A 124 6.60 -13.63 -1.80
CA ALA A 124 5.22 -13.73 -1.33
C ALA A 124 5.00 -14.84 -0.30
N GLU A 125 5.69 -15.98 -0.48
CA GLU A 125 5.55 -17.18 0.35
C GLU A 125 6.57 -17.23 1.50
N ALA A 126 7.70 -16.52 1.36
CA ALA A 126 8.80 -16.54 2.32
C ALA A 126 8.72 -15.41 3.37
N MET A 127 7.98 -14.34 3.08
CA MET A 127 7.85 -13.18 3.94
C MET A 127 6.40 -12.70 3.98
N SER A 128 5.94 -12.22 5.12
CA SER A 128 4.65 -11.54 5.21
C SER A 128 4.66 -10.20 4.47
N GLU A 129 3.49 -9.62 4.18
CA GLU A 129 3.41 -8.28 3.58
C GLU A 129 4.14 -7.23 4.43
N GLY A 130 3.96 -7.24 5.74
CA GLY A 130 4.65 -6.32 6.66
C GLY A 130 6.17 -6.43 6.57
N GLN A 131 6.70 -7.65 6.56
CA GLN A 131 8.13 -7.92 6.41
C GLN A 131 8.68 -7.40 5.07
N ARG A 132 7.93 -7.57 3.98
CA ARG A 132 8.31 -7.01 2.67
C ARG A 132 8.36 -5.49 2.69
N TRP A 133 7.40 -4.83 3.36
CA TRP A 133 7.42 -3.38 3.54
C TRP A 133 8.59 -2.89 4.41
N ASP A 134 8.94 -3.63 5.47
CA ASP A 134 10.09 -3.32 6.33
C ASP A 134 11.41 -3.38 5.55
N VAL A 135 11.61 -4.44 4.74
CA VAL A 135 12.79 -4.57 3.84
C VAL A 135 12.87 -3.40 2.88
N LEU A 136 11.74 -2.95 2.34
CA LEU A 136 11.68 -1.78 1.48
C LEU A 136 12.13 -0.51 2.19
N ALA A 137 11.63 -0.26 3.40
CA ALA A 137 12.04 0.90 4.19
C ALA A 137 13.55 0.90 4.48
N TYR A 138 14.11 -0.26 4.84
CA TYR A 138 15.57 -0.39 4.96
C TYR A 138 16.29 -0.11 3.65
N THR A 139 15.82 -0.68 2.53
CA THR A 139 16.45 -0.51 1.21
C THR A 139 16.49 0.96 0.79
N TYR A 140 15.40 1.71 1.02
CA TYR A 140 15.37 3.15 0.76
C TYR A 140 16.35 3.93 1.65
N SER A 141 16.59 3.45 2.88
CA SER A 141 17.55 4.08 3.79
C SER A 141 19.02 3.92 3.33
N LEU A 142 19.34 2.88 2.55
CA LEU A 142 20.72 2.63 2.08
C LEU A 142 21.27 3.77 1.20
N GLY A 143 20.39 4.40 0.41
CA GLY A 143 20.75 5.46 -0.54
C GLY A 143 20.73 6.87 0.04
N VAL A 144 20.39 7.02 1.32
CA VAL A 144 20.17 8.34 1.95
C VAL A 144 20.93 8.40 3.28
N THR A 145 21.67 9.48 3.49
CA THR A 145 22.38 9.69 4.77
C THR A 145 21.54 10.49 5.75
N GLU A 146 21.76 10.30 7.05
CA GLU A 146 21.17 11.11 8.11
C GLU A 146 21.43 12.62 7.90
N GLU A 147 22.63 12.99 7.43
CA GLU A 147 22.97 14.37 7.10
C GLU A 147 22.05 14.94 5.99
N THR A 148 21.74 14.13 4.99
CA THR A 148 20.82 14.49 3.90
C THR A 148 19.38 14.68 4.42
N ILE A 149 18.93 13.82 5.34
CA ILE A 149 17.60 13.93 5.97
C ILE A 149 17.50 15.22 6.79
N VAL A 150 18.48 15.50 7.64
CA VAL A 150 18.53 16.72 8.48
C VAL A 150 18.62 17.99 7.63
N GLN A 151 19.38 17.96 6.53
CA GLN A 151 19.40 19.06 5.56
C GLN A 151 18.00 19.26 4.95
N GLY A 152 17.36 18.16 4.55
CA GLY A 152 16.01 18.14 4.01
C GLY A 152 14.98 18.74 4.96
N GLU A 153 14.98 18.30 6.22
CA GLU A 153 14.13 18.84 7.29
C GLU A 153 14.33 20.36 7.45
N THR A 154 15.59 20.81 7.45
CA THR A 154 15.91 22.24 7.58
C THR A 154 15.36 23.06 6.42
N VAL A 155 15.49 22.56 5.18
CA VAL A 155 14.97 23.24 3.99
C VAL A 155 13.43 23.17 3.98
N TYR A 156 12.86 22.04 4.36
CA TYR A 156 11.42 21.82 4.47
C TYR A 156 10.77 22.78 5.47
N ALA A 157 11.32 22.89 6.69
CA ALA A 157 10.82 23.80 7.72
C ALA A 157 10.81 25.27 7.27
N GLN A 158 11.78 25.66 6.43
CA GLN A 158 11.90 27.04 5.93
C GLN A 158 10.97 27.36 4.76
N ASN A 159 10.60 26.37 3.95
CA ASN A 159 9.97 26.59 2.64
C ASN A 159 8.61 25.91 2.47
N CYS A 160 8.35 24.81 3.19
CA CYS A 160 7.24 23.89 2.96
C CYS A 160 6.24 23.87 4.12
N ALA A 161 6.74 23.92 5.37
CA ALA A 161 5.93 23.72 6.58
C ALA A 161 4.78 24.73 6.77
N ALA A 162 4.90 25.94 6.20
CA ALA A 162 3.83 26.94 6.28
C ALA A 162 2.50 26.45 5.66
N CYS A 163 2.57 25.60 4.63
CA CYS A 163 1.41 24.97 4.02
C CYS A 163 1.29 23.50 4.46
N HIS A 164 2.39 22.75 4.46
CA HIS A 164 2.34 21.30 4.66
C HIS A 164 2.46 20.84 6.14
N GLY A 165 2.58 21.77 7.09
CA GLY A 165 2.75 21.44 8.52
C GLY A 165 4.21 21.16 8.88
N ASP A 166 4.57 21.25 10.16
CA ASP A 166 5.95 20.96 10.60
C ASP A 166 6.29 19.47 10.42
N GLY A 167 5.30 18.58 10.61
CA GLY A 167 5.46 17.14 10.45
C GLY A 167 5.03 16.59 9.09
N GLY A 168 4.59 17.42 8.14
CA GLY A 168 4.16 16.95 6.82
C GLY A 168 2.70 16.53 6.67
N GLN A 169 1.86 16.73 7.69
CA GLN A 169 0.44 16.30 7.68
C GLN A 169 -0.46 17.10 6.72
N GLY A 170 0.05 18.14 6.07
CA GLY A 170 -0.78 19.03 5.25
C GLY A 170 -1.57 20.05 6.06
N ASP A 171 -1.29 20.20 7.36
CA ASP A 171 -2.05 20.97 8.35
C ASP A 171 -1.41 22.34 8.70
N GLY A 172 -0.51 22.83 7.84
CA GLY A 172 0.20 24.08 8.06
C GLY A 172 -0.74 25.28 8.24
N PRO A 173 -0.27 26.37 8.88
CA PRO A 173 -1.10 27.53 9.20
C PRO A 173 -1.78 28.17 7.97
N GLU A 174 -1.22 27.98 6.77
CA GLU A 174 -1.80 28.47 5.52
C GLU A 174 -2.70 27.45 4.81
N ALA A 175 -2.69 26.17 5.20
CA ALA A 175 -3.42 25.08 4.54
C ALA A 175 -4.92 25.37 4.41
N ALA A 176 -5.55 25.86 5.49
CA ALA A 176 -6.98 26.15 5.53
C ALA A 176 -7.44 27.26 4.56
N ASN A 177 -6.50 28.05 4.00
CA ASN A 177 -6.78 29.14 3.08
C ASN A 177 -6.60 28.75 1.60
N LEU A 178 -6.19 27.51 1.31
CA LEU A 178 -5.92 27.03 -0.04
C LEU A 178 -7.15 26.38 -0.67
N ALA A 179 -7.26 26.51 -1.99
CA ALA A 179 -8.37 25.92 -2.75
C ALA A 179 -8.25 24.39 -2.88
N VAL A 180 -7.04 23.87 -2.72
CA VAL A 180 -6.71 22.44 -2.70
C VAL A 180 -5.91 22.21 -1.43
N PRO A 181 -6.28 21.23 -0.57
CA PRO A 181 -5.53 20.92 0.63
C PRO A 181 -4.10 20.47 0.25
N PRO A 182 -3.08 20.90 1.00
CA PRO A 182 -1.73 20.37 0.84
C PRO A 182 -1.69 18.85 1.07
N THR A 183 -0.82 18.16 0.33
CA THR A 183 -0.59 16.72 0.50
C THR A 183 -0.11 16.41 1.92
N ASP A 184 -0.71 15.39 2.53
CA ASP A 184 -0.20 14.70 3.72
C ASP A 184 0.90 13.72 3.29
N PHE A 185 2.13 14.01 3.69
CA PHE A 185 3.31 13.19 3.39
C PHE A 185 3.54 12.07 4.41
N THR A 186 2.71 11.96 5.44
CA THR A 186 2.72 10.83 6.39
C THR A 186 1.79 9.68 5.98
N ASP A 187 0.92 9.93 5.00
CA ASP A 187 0.07 8.92 4.39
C ASP A 187 0.90 7.86 3.64
N GLN A 188 0.91 6.66 4.19
CA GLN A 188 1.64 5.51 3.66
C GLN A 188 1.15 5.10 2.27
N ALA A 189 -0.16 5.01 2.08
CA ALA A 189 -0.75 4.56 0.84
C ALA A 189 -0.48 5.58 -0.28
N LEU A 190 -0.57 6.86 0.03
CA LEU A 190 -0.29 7.92 -0.92
C LEU A 190 1.19 7.98 -1.28
N MET A 191 2.08 7.97 -0.28
CA MET A 191 3.52 8.09 -0.51
C MET A 191 4.12 6.84 -1.16
N ALA A 192 3.55 5.66 -0.94
CA ALA A 192 3.96 4.43 -1.60
C ALA A 192 3.78 4.49 -3.13
N GLN A 193 2.85 5.31 -3.63
CA GLN A 193 2.57 5.44 -5.07
C GLN A 193 3.49 6.43 -5.78
N PHE A 194 4.09 7.37 -5.06
CA PHE A 194 4.99 8.34 -5.67
C PHE A 194 6.40 7.75 -5.76
N SER A 195 7.13 8.06 -6.84
CA SER A 195 8.58 7.86 -6.90
C SER A 195 9.32 9.08 -6.34
N GLY A 196 10.61 8.92 -6.01
CA GLY A 196 11.44 10.06 -5.59
C GLY A 196 11.51 11.15 -6.66
N GLU A 197 11.59 10.76 -7.93
CA GLU A 197 11.59 11.66 -9.09
C GLU A 197 10.26 12.41 -9.25
N ALA A 198 9.13 11.74 -8.96
CA ALA A 198 7.83 12.39 -8.95
C ALA A 198 7.75 13.49 -7.87
N LEU A 199 8.23 13.20 -6.65
CA LEU A 199 8.30 14.18 -5.57
C LEU A 199 9.24 15.34 -5.91
N PHE A 200 10.42 15.04 -6.46
CA PHE A 200 11.39 16.05 -6.90
C PHE A 200 10.82 16.97 -7.99
N THR A 201 10.09 16.40 -8.94
CA THR A 201 9.41 17.15 -10.01
C THR A 201 8.34 18.05 -9.43
N GLY A 202 7.52 17.54 -8.50
CA GLY A 202 6.51 18.32 -7.79
C GLY A 202 7.11 19.52 -7.04
N ILE A 203 8.25 19.34 -6.37
CA ILE A 203 8.99 20.43 -5.72
C ILE A 203 9.56 21.42 -6.75
N THR A 204 10.13 20.91 -7.84
CA THR A 204 10.82 21.73 -8.85
C THR A 204 9.86 22.60 -9.65
N GLU A 205 8.80 21.99 -10.17
CA GLU A 205 7.84 22.63 -11.07
C GLU A 205 6.69 23.30 -10.32
N GLY A 206 6.39 22.81 -9.12
CA GLY A 206 5.21 23.19 -8.35
C GLY A 206 3.96 22.45 -8.83
N VAL A 207 2.94 22.43 -7.99
CA VAL A 207 1.64 21.81 -8.29
C VAL A 207 0.59 22.90 -8.47
N ASN A 208 0.24 23.16 -9.72
CA ASN A 208 -0.74 24.19 -10.06
C ASN A 208 -2.15 23.83 -9.52
N PRO A 209 -2.95 24.83 -9.08
CA PRO A 209 -2.68 26.27 -9.09
C PRO A 209 -2.07 26.81 -7.78
N VAL A 210 -1.75 25.94 -6.81
CA VAL A 210 -1.58 26.33 -5.40
C VAL A 210 -0.11 26.34 -4.97
N MET A 211 0.65 25.32 -5.33
CA MET A 211 2.04 25.16 -4.92
C MET A 211 2.98 25.78 -5.96
N PRO A 212 3.80 26.79 -5.61
CA PRO A 212 4.78 27.34 -6.52
C PRO A 212 5.94 26.36 -6.73
N GLY A 213 6.63 26.46 -7.88
CA GLY A 213 7.85 25.70 -8.13
C GLY A 213 9.07 26.30 -7.43
N PHE A 214 9.90 25.45 -6.83
CA PHE A 214 11.06 25.84 -6.03
C PHE A 214 12.38 25.77 -6.81
N THR A 215 12.40 26.29 -8.04
CA THR A 215 13.63 26.39 -8.87
C THR A 215 14.73 27.29 -8.27
N GLY A 216 14.41 28.05 -7.23
CA GLY A 216 15.38 28.86 -6.48
C GLY A 216 16.19 28.08 -5.44
N LEU A 217 15.75 26.87 -5.05
CA LEU A 217 16.53 25.94 -4.24
C LEU A 217 17.55 25.20 -5.11
N SER A 218 18.67 24.78 -4.52
CA SER A 218 19.63 23.94 -5.23
C SER A 218 19.02 22.56 -5.52
N GLU A 219 19.57 21.84 -6.50
CA GLU A 219 19.14 20.47 -6.78
C GLU A 219 19.36 19.55 -5.58
N ASP A 220 20.52 19.66 -4.92
CA ASP A 220 20.84 18.93 -3.70
C ASP A 220 19.83 19.23 -2.57
N ASP A 221 19.45 20.49 -2.39
CA ASP A 221 18.44 20.87 -1.37
C ASP A 221 17.07 20.27 -1.67
N ARG A 222 16.65 20.20 -2.94
CA ARG A 222 15.36 19.61 -3.32
C ARG A 222 15.36 18.10 -3.14
N TRP A 223 16.45 17.42 -3.48
CA TRP A 223 16.61 16.00 -3.21
C TRP A 223 16.70 15.69 -1.72
N ALA A 224 17.35 16.54 -0.93
CA ALA A 224 17.34 16.46 0.52
C ALA A 224 15.91 16.56 1.08
N VAL A 225 15.09 17.47 0.54
CA VAL A 225 13.65 17.52 0.90
C VAL A 225 12.94 16.21 0.54
N VAL A 226 13.17 15.62 -0.64
CA VAL A 226 12.58 14.31 -1.00
C VAL A 226 13.00 13.22 0.00
N ALA A 227 14.27 13.17 0.38
CA ALA A 227 14.77 12.25 1.40
C ALA A 227 14.07 12.43 2.75
N TYR A 228 13.89 13.68 3.18
CA TYR A 228 13.12 13.99 4.40
C TYR A 228 11.65 13.54 4.27
N LEU A 229 10.97 13.83 3.16
CA LEU A 229 9.58 13.40 2.94
C LEU A 229 9.43 11.87 3.01
N ARG A 230 10.41 11.10 2.52
CA ARG A 230 10.44 9.64 2.67
C ARG A 230 10.64 9.19 4.10
N SER A 231 11.47 9.88 4.87
CA SER A 231 11.68 9.53 6.28
C SER A 231 10.40 9.67 7.11
N LEU A 232 9.47 10.54 6.72
CA LEU A 232 8.16 10.70 7.38
C LEU A 232 7.24 9.48 7.22
N THR A 233 7.56 8.56 6.30
CA THR A 233 6.78 7.33 6.11
C THR A 233 7.32 6.15 6.89
N PHE A 234 8.47 6.26 7.54
CA PHE A 234 9.09 5.15 8.27
C PHE A 234 8.94 5.34 9.77
N SER A 235 8.73 4.25 10.49
CA SER A 235 8.80 4.30 11.95
C SER A 235 10.26 4.49 12.37
N THR A 236 10.50 5.42 13.29
CA THR A 236 11.79 5.46 13.99
C THR A 236 11.60 4.82 15.36
N LEU A 237 12.65 4.28 15.96
CA LEU A 237 12.65 3.78 17.35
C LEU A 237 12.07 4.78 18.37
N ALA A 238 11.87 6.06 18.03
CA ALA A 238 11.20 7.04 18.87
C ALA A 238 9.67 6.84 18.97
N ASP A 239 9.02 6.28 17.95
CA ASP A 239 7.57 6.02 17.93
C ASP A 239 7.17 4.89 18.88
N ASP A 240 8.10 3.97 19.17
CA ASP A 240 7.91 2.88 20.15
C ASP A 240 8.17 3.32 21.61
N VAL A 241 8.77 4.50 21.81
CA VAL A 241 9.22 4.97 23.14
C VAL A 241 8.24 5.97 23.78
N ASP A 242 7.37 6.64 23.02
CA ASP A 242 6.44 7.63 23.61
C ASP A 242 5.21 7.02 24.32
N LEU A 243 5.07 5.68 24.31
CA LEU A 243 4.10 4.94 25.14
C LEU A 243 4.71 4.30 26.39
N GLN A 244 6.02 4.39 26.60
CA GLN A 244 6.68 3.83 27.79
C GLN A 244 6.85 4.91 28.87
N VAL A 245 5.84 5.03 29.74
CA VAL A 245 5.93 5.81 30.99
C VAL A 245 7.08 5.27 31.87
N GLN A 246 8.21 5.97 31.82
CA GLN A 246 9.24 6.23 32.84
C GLN A 246 9.77 5.07 33.72
N ALA A 247 11.08 4.84 33.54
CA ALA A 247 12.02 3.96 34.24
C ALA A 247 12.17 4.17 35.77
N PRO A 248 13.06 3.39 36.44
CA PRO A 248 14.40 3.93 36.66
C PRO A 248 15.58 2.92 36.51
N THR A 249 16.53 3.34 35.67
CA THR A 249 18.01 3.47 35.87
C THR A 249 18.74 2.50 36.82
N GLU A 250 19.80 1.81 36.34
CA GLU A 250 21.22 2.25 36.52
C GLU A 250 22.25 1.21 35.97
N VAL A 251 22.93 1.62 34.89
CA VAL A 251 24.38 1.53 34.57
C VAL A 251 25.17 0.24 34.88
N ALA A 252 25.76 -0.35 33.83
CA ALA A 252 27.16 -0.76 33.85
C ALA A 252 27.78 -0.68 32.43
N GLU A 253 28.74 0.22 32.31
CA GLU A 253 29.52 0.61 31.13
C GLU A 253 30.89 -0.11 31.18
N GLN A 254 31.34 -0.76 30.09
CA GLN A 254 32.76 -1.03 29.81
C GLN A 254 32.98 -1.68 28.41
N PRO A 255 34.18 -1.61 27.81
CA PRO A 255 34.48 -0.68 26.72
C PRO A 255 34.84 -1.35 25.38
N ALA A 256 34.79 -0.52 24.33
CA ALA A 256 35.22 -0.80 22.97
C ALA A 256 36.65 -1.39 22.86
N GLN A 257 36.79 -2.38 21.98
CA GLN A 257 38.08 -2.88 21.51
C GLN A 257 38.47 -2.19 20.18
N GLU A 258 39.76 -1.90 20.08
CA GLU A 258 40.43 -1.20 18.97
C GLU A 258 40.42 -2.01 17.65
N PRO A 259 40.60 -1.35 16.49
CA PRO A 259 40.53 -1.98 15.18
C PRO A 259 41.80 -2.82 14.91
N VAL A 260 41.60 -4.04 14.38
CA VAL A 260 42.68 -4.90 13.91
C VAL A 260 43.06 -4.50 12.48
N GLU A 261 44.36 -4.39 12.27
CA GLU A 261 45.08 -3.93 11.09
C GLU A 261 44.79 -4.77 9.83
N GLU A 262 44.61 -4.09 8.70
CA GLU A 262 44.68 -4.64 7.34
C GLU A 262 46.06 -5.28 7.09
N GLU A 263 46.07 -6.59 6.82
CA GLU A 263 47.23 -7.28 6.25
C GLU A 263 47.07 -7.39 4.72
N GLU A 264 47.87 -6.60 4.03
CA GLU A 264 48.15 -6.62 2.60
C GLU A 264 48.77 -7.97 2.19
N GLN A 265 48.02 -8.82 1.46
CA GLN A 265 48.60 -9.96 0.75
C GLN A 265 48.30 -9.90 -0.75
N ALA A 266 49.34 -9.42 -1.44
CA ALA A 266 49.76 -9.69 -2.82
C ALA A 266 48.87 -10.60 -3.69
N ALA A 267 48.30 -9.99 -4.72
CA ALA A 267 47.84 -10.67 -5.92
C ALA A 267 49.01 -11.38 -6.63
N GLU A 268 49.09 -12.71 -6.49
CA GLU A 268 49.79 -13.55 -7.45
C GLU A 268 48.87 -13.83 -8.64
N ALA A 269 49.31 -13.40 -9.82
CA ALA A 269 48.66 -13.69 -11.09
C ALA A 269 48.71 -15.20 -11.36
N VAL A 270 47.55 -15.86 -11.31
CA VAL A 270 47.38 -17.23 -11.79
C VAL A 270 46.95 -17.17 -13.26
N THR A 271 47.83 -17.68 -14.10
CA THR A 271 47.61 -17.94 -15.52
C THR A 271 46.46 -18.90 -15.74
N GLU A 272 45.56 -18.57 -16.67
CA GLU A 272 44.54 -19.48 -17.19
C GLU A 272 45.17 -20.76 -17.77
N GLU A 273 45.05 -21.86 -17.04
CA GLU A 273 45.08 -23.21 -17.61
C GLU A 273 43.95 -24.02 -16.97
N GLY A 274 42.97 -24.37 -17.83
CA GLY A 274 41.83 -25.26 -17.64
C GLY A 274 41.61 -25.89 -16.27
N LEU A 275 40.63 -25.36 -15.53
CA LEU A 275 40.03 -26.06 -14.41
C LEU A 275 39.12 -27.19 -14.95
N PRO A 276 39.13 -28.40 -14.33
CA PRO A 276 38.07 -29.37 -14.55
C PRO A 276 36.73 -28.71 -14.20
N ALA A 277 35.62 -29.15 -14.83
CA ALA A 277 34.28 -28.72 -14.43
C ALA A 277 34.15 -28.91 -12.92
N SER A 278 34.24 -27.80 -12.19
CA SER A 278 34.04 -27.78 -10.77
C SER A 278 32.54 -27.92 -10.58
N VAL A 279 32.13 -28.83 -9.70
CA VAL A 279 30.71 -29.13 -9.50
C VAL A 279 30.29 -28.44 -8.22
N GLY A 280 29.10 -27.82 -8.22
CA GLY A 280 28.59 -27.05 -7.10
C GLY A 280 28.23 -27.94 -5.91
N VAL A 281 28.36 -27.36 -4.72
CA VAL A 281 28.03 -27.97 -3.45
C VAL A 281 27.12 -27.04 -2.65
N VAL A 282 25.86 -27.42 -2.43
CA VAL A 282 25.01 -26.72 -1.45
C VAL A 282 25.14 -27.44 -0.12
N ARG A 283 25.55 -26.71 0.92
CA ARG A 283 25.52 -27.20 2.30
C ARG A 283 24.52 -26.42 3.12
N GLY A 284 24.17 -26.93 4.27
CA GLY A 284 23.40 -26.18 5.24
C GLY A 284 23.23 -26.98 6.52
N GLN A 285 22.64 -26.32 7.50
CA GLN A 285 22.23 -26.96 8.73
C GLN A 285 20.73 -26.74 8.92
N VAL A 286 20.01 -27.83 9.15
CA VAL A 286 18.66 -27.74 9.71
C VAL A 286 18.82 -27.50 11.21
N SER A 287 18.20 -26.44 11.71
CA SER A 287 18.18 -26.11 13.13
C SER A 287 16.75 -26.06 13.63
N HIS A 288 16.54 -26.39 14.91
CA HIS A 288 15.25 -26.21 15.56
C HIS A 288 15.25 -24.89 16.30
N GLY A 289 14.30 -24.00 16.02
CA GLY A 289 14.28 -22.65 16.62
C GLY A 289 14.08 -22.63 18.14
N SER A 290 13.70 -23.77 18.73
CA SER A 290 13.34 -23.87 20.16
C SER A 290 13.99 -25.02 20.94
N THR A 291 14.62 -25.98 20.26
CA THR A 291 15.25 -27.13 20.89
C THR A 291 16.64 -27.37 20.32
N VAL A 292 17.46 -28.14 21.03
CA VAL A 292 18.81 -28.50 20.56
C VAL A 292 18.81 -29.84 19.82
N GLU A 293 17.76 -30.66 19.99
CA GLU A 293 17.64 -31.97 19.36
C GLU A 293 16.72 -31.88 18.14
N LEU A 294 17.19 -32.38 17.00
CA LEU A 294 16.40 -32.47 15.77
C LEU A 294 15.59 -33.77 15.72
N PRO A 295 14.43 -33.77 15.04
CA PRO A 295 13.71 -34.99 14.71
C PRO A 295 14.58 -36.02 13.97
N ASP A 296 14.42 -37.29 14.32
CA ASP A 296 15.01 -38.40 13.55
C ASP A 296 14.33 -38.47 12.16
N ASP A 297 15.09 -38.82 11.12
CA ASP A 297 14.62 -39.04 9.74
C ASP A 297 14.16 -37.79 8.95
N LEU A 298 14.65 -36.59 9.30
CA LEU A 298 14.45 -35.41 8.47
C LEU A 298 15.03 -35.58 7.06
N THR A 299 14.31 -35.06 6.08
CA THR A 299 14.74 -35.02 4.68
C THR A 299 14.72 -33.57 4.22
N VAL A 300 15.76 -33.18 3.51
CA VAL A 300 15.82 -31.88 2.83
C VAL A 300 15.68 -32.10 1.34
N GLU A 301 14.96 -31.19 0.70
CA GLU A 301 14.76 -31.15 -0.73
C GLU A 301 15.38 -29.86 -1.27
N LEU A 302 16.41 -30.01 -2.10
CA LEU A 302 16.97 -28.92 -2.87
C LEU A 302 16.12 -28.72 -4.11
N VAL A 303 15.59 -27.51 -4.25
CA VAL A 303 14.87 -27.07 -5.44
C VAL A 303 15.77 -26.08 -6.18
N ALA A 304 16.05 -26.38 -7.44
CA ALA A 304 16.79 -25.50 -8.35
C ALA A 304 15.87 -25.08 -9.49
N PHE A 305 15.84 -23.78 -9.81
CA PHE A 305 15.05 -23.28 -10.92
C PHE A 305 15.81 -22.26 -11.77
N ASP A 306 15.50 -22.24 -13.07
CA ASP A 306 16.08 -21.33 -14.06
C ASP A 306 15.05 -20.34 -14.66
N GLN A 307 15.52 -19.46 -15.55
CA GLN A 307 14.68 -18.48 -16.28
C GLN A 307 13.60 -19.13 -17.17
N SER A 308 13.72 -20.42 -17.49
CA SER A 308 12.72 -21.15 -18.27
C SER A 308 11.60 -21.73 -17.41
N GLY A 309 11.70 -21.59 -16.08
CA GLY A 309 10.81 -22.21 -15.11
C GLY A 309 11.02 -23.72 -14.99
N GLN A 310 12.16 -24.24 -15.46
CA GLN A 310 12.51 -25.65 -15.29
C GLN A 310 12.95 -25.87 -13.85
N ILE A 311 12.28 -26.80 -13.17
CA ILE A 311 12.54 -27.15 -11.76
C ILE A 311 13.30 -28.48 -11.75
N ASP A 312 14.47 -28.50 -11.12
CA ASP A 312 15.19 -29.73 -10.75
C ASP A 312 15.11 -29.91 -9.22
N GLU A 313 14.79 -31.13 -8.80
CA GLU A 313 14.55 -31.48 -7.40
C GLU A 313 15.48 -32.61 -6.99
N GLN A 314 16.21 -32.40 -5.90
CA GLN A 314 17.06 -33.42 -5.31
C GLN A 314 16.73 -33.55 -3.83
N SER A 315 16.66 -34.78 -3.32
CA SER A 315 16.27 -35.03 -1.94
C SER A 315 17.30 -35.94 -1.25
N ILE A 316 17.75 -35.52 -0.06
CA ILE A 316 18.71 -36.26 0.76
C ILE A 316 18.26 -36.28 2.24
N PRO A 317 18.59 -37.34 2.99
CA PRO A 317 18.37 -37.35 4.43
C PRO A 317 19.33 -36.36 5.12
N VAL A 318 18.86 -35.74 6.20
CA VAL A 318 19.67 -34.87 7.07
C VAL A 318 20.49 -35.74 8.03
N GLU A 319 21.75 -35.38 8.25
CA GLU A 319 22.63 -36.08 9.19
C GLU A 319 22.21 -35.83 10.64
N ALA A 320 22.71 -36.65 11.57
CA ALA A 320 22.32 -36.59 12.98
C ALA A 320 22.71 -35.27 13.69
N ASP A 321 23.61 -34.48 13.12
CA ASP A 321 23.99 -33.15 13.60
C ASP A 321 23.23 -32.01 12.90
N GLY A 322 22.25 -32.34 12.06
CA GLY A 322 21.46 -31.40 11.28
C GLY A 322 22.10 -30.98 9.97
N SER A 323 23.32 -31.41 9.68
CA SER A 323 24.00 -31.05 8.43
C SER A 323 23.43 -31.78 7.23
N PHE A 324 23.48 -31.13 6.08
CA PHE A 324 23.19 -31.74 4.80
C PHE A 324 24.14 -31.19 3.72
N GLU A 325 24.37 -31.99 2.68
CA GLU A 325 25.24 -31.62 1.56
C GLU A 325 24.70 -32.20 0.25
N PHE A 326 24.33 -31.32 -0.67
CA PHE A 326 24.09 -31.65 -2.06
C PHE A 326 25.36 -31.39 -2.86
N SER A 327 25.84 -32.41 -3.57
CA SER A 327 27.05 -32.34 -4.39
C SER A 327 26.72 -32.66 -5.84
N GLU A 328 27.65 -32.35 -6.73
CA GLU A 328 27.47 -32.57 -8.17
C GLU A 328 26.42 -31.65 -8.83
N LEU A 329 26.21 -30.46 -8.27
CA LEU A 329 25.26 -29.48 -8.78
C LEU A 329 25.81 -28.68 -9.96
N ASP A 330 24.93 -28.27 -10.86
CA ASP A 330 25.31 -27.37 -11.95
C ASP A 330 25.78 -26.03 -11.36
N LEU A 331 26.89 -25.50 -11.87
CA LEU A 331 27.36 -24.14 -11.56
C LEU A 331 26.79 -23.11 -12.54
N GLY A 332 25.74 -23.50 -13.27
CA GLY A 332 24.97 -22.63 -14.16
C GLY A 332 24.64 -21.33 -13.45
N HIS A 333 25.14 -20.25 -14.02
CA HIS A 333 24.97 -18.89 -13.51
C HIS A 333 23.50 -18.44 -13.53
N ASP A 334 22.63 -19.24 -14.15
CA ASP A 334 21.21 -19.03 -14.36
C ASP A 334 20.29 -19.85 -13.44
N LEU A 335 20.84 -20.48 -12.39
CA LEU A 335 20.10 -21.32 -11.45
C LEU A 335 20.05 -20.70 -10.04
N VAL A 336 18.84 -20.62 -9.47
CA VAL A 336 18.59 -20.25 -8.08
C VAL A 336 18.24 -21.50 -7.28
N TYR A 337 18.88 -21.66 -6.13
CA TYR A 337 18.71 -22.79 -5.24
C TYR A 337 18.01 -22.36 -3.96
N PHE A 338 17.11 -23.18 -3.46
CA PHE A 338 16.64 -23.11 -2.08
C PHE A 338 16.38 -24.53 -1.59
N VAL A 339 16.37 -24.68 -0.26
CA VAL A 339 16.15 -25.97 0.38
C VAL A 339 14.86 -25.91 1.16
N THR A 340 14.00 -26.89 0.96
CA THR A 340 12.81 -27.10 1.77
C THR A 340 12.97 -28.32 2.66
N THR A 341 12.26 -28.32 3.78
CA THR A 341 12.13 -29.50 4.64
C THR A 341 10.74 -29.52 5.25
N ASP A 342 10.13 -30.70 5.28
CA ASP A 342 8.84 -30.90 5.91
C ASP A 342 9.02 -31.30 7.37
N HIS A 343 8.33 -30.61 8.27
CA HIS A 343 8.25 -30.97 9.68
C HIS A 343 6.84 -30.76 10.21
N GLN A 344 6.23 -31.84 10.73
CA GLN A 344 4.89 -31.86 11.33
C GLN A 344 3.80 -31.15 10.49
N ASP A 345 3.69 -31.55 9.21
CA ASP A 345 2.70 -31.04 8.23
C ASP A 345 2.90 -29.57 7.81
N MET A 346 4.06 -28.98 8.11
CA MET A 346 4.50 -27.68 7.61
C MET A 346 5.78 -27.81 6.79
N THR A 347 5.83 -27.15 5.63
CA THR A 347 7.05 -27.02 4.83
C THR A 347 7.79 -25.75 5.24
N TYR A 348 9.04 -25.89 5.67
CA TYR A 348 9.94 -24.79 5.96
C TYR A 348 10.95 -24.65 4.81
N SER A 349 11.31 -23.42 4.45
CA SER A 349 12.28 -23.13 3.40
C SER A 349 13.47 -22.36 3.95
N SER A 350 14.63 -22.56 3.32
CA SER A 350 15.77 -21.66 3.44
C SER A 350 15.50 -20.38 2.67
N THR A 351 16.37 -19.39 2.86
CA THR A 351 16.54 -18.33 1.88
C THR A 351 17.04 -18.90 0.55
N PHE A 352 16.98 -18.10 -0.50
CA PHE A 352 17.47 -18.47 -1.83
C PHE A 352 18.98 -18.18 -1.95
N GLY A 353 19.72 -19.03 -2.68
CA GLY A 353 21.14 -18.89 -2.92
C GLY A 353 21.55 -19.19 -4.36
N VAL A 354 22.68 -18.61 -4.77
CA VAL A 354 23.29 -18.71 -6.11
C VAL A 354 24.81 -18.76 -5.93
N PHE A 355 25.58 -19.55 -6.71
CA PHE A 355 26.99 -19.93 -6.42
C PHE A 355 28.08 -18.88 -6.72
N PRO A 356 28.58 -18.04 -5.79
CA PRO A 356 29.47 -16.89 -6.08
C PRO A 356 30.57 -17.14 -7.14
N PRO A 357 30.95 -16.17 -8.01
CA PRO A 357 31.94 -16.41 -9.06
C PRO A 357 33.26 -16.99 -8.54
N GLY A 358 33.61 -18.19 -9.00
CA GLY A 358 34.83 -18.90 -8.57
C GLY A 358 34.70 -19.64 -7.23
N GLU A 359 33.57 -19.49 -6.55
CA GLU A 359 33.14 -20.36 -5.48
C GLU A 359 32.36 -21.54 -6.05
N THR A 360 32.38 -22.62 -5.29
CA THR A 360 31.64 -23.84 -5.63
C THR A 360 30.76 -24.30 -4.49
N GLU A 361 30.58 -23.43 -3.49
CA GLU A 361 29.90 -23.77 -2.25
C GLU A 361 28.98 -22.63 -1.82
N ILE A 362 27.74 -22.96 -1.43
CA ILE A 362 26.80 -22.02 -0.79
C ILE A 362 26.18 -22.68 0.43
N GLU A 363 25.85 -21.88 1.45
CA GLU A 363 25.24 -22.34 2.69
C GLU A 363 23.78 -21.88 2.76
N LEU A 364 22.84 -22.82 2.89
CA LEU A 364 21.40 -22.58 2.94
C LEU A 364 20.82 -23.17 4.23
N PRO A 365 20.88 -22.47 5.37
CA PRO A 365 20.31 -22.97 6.61
C PRO A 365 18.78 -22.99 6.56
N VAL A 366 18.17 -23.94 7.26
CA VAL A 366 16.71 -24.02 7.42
C VAL A 366 16.40 -24.07 8.92
N THR A 367 15.47 -23.23 9.37
CA THR A 367 15.01 -23.25 10.76
C THR A 367 13.60 -23.82 10.82
N ILE A 368 13.43 -24.94 11.52
CA ILE A 368 12.15 -25.59 11.74
C ILE A 368 11.63 -25.31 13.15
N TYR A 369 10.32 -25.37 13.30
CA TYR A 369 9.64 -25.27 14.58
C TYR A 369 8.61 -26.39 14.72
N ASP A 370 8.45 -26.92 15.93
CA ASP A 370 7.32 -27.78 16.25
C ASP A 370 6.01 -27.08 15.90
N THR A 371 5.02 -27.82 15.40
CA THR A 371 3.72 -27.27 15.05
C THR A 371 2.72 -27.49 16.18
N THR A 372 1.73 -26.61 16.24
CA THR A 372 0.60 -26.71 17.16
C THR A 372 -0.66 -26.25 16.45
N THR A 373 -1.79 -26.87 16.76
CA THR A 373 -3.12 -26.38 16.34
C THR A 373 -3.76 -25.49 17.41
N ASP A 374 -3.08 -25.30 18.54
CA ASP A 374 -3.53 -24.42 19.62
C ASP A 374 -3.09 -22.98 19.33
N ALA A 375 -4.06 -22.15 18.97
CA ALA A 375 -3.88 -20.73 18.71
C ALA A 375 -4.05 -19.85 19.97
N SER A 376 -4.32 -20.42 21.15
CA SER A 376 -4.68 -19.64 22.34
C SER A 376 -3.55 -18.79 22.92
N ASP A 377 -2.30 -19.14 22.60
CA ASP A 377 -1.10 -18.39 22.99
C ASP A 377 -0.76 -17.26 22.00
N LEU A 378 -1.45 -17.17 20.86
CA LEU A 378 -1.31 -16.03 19.94
C LEU A 378 -1.87 -14.76 20.58
N VAL A 379 -1.20 -13.65 20.30
CA VAL A 379 -1.58 -12.35 20.84
C VAL A 379 -1.78 -11.37 19.70
N VAL A 380 -2.93 -10.70 19.69
CA VAL A 380 -3.16 -9.54 18.84
C VAL A 380 -2.44 -8.37 19.50
N SER A 381 -1.20 -8.13 19.10
CA SER A 381 -0.38 -7.04 19.63
C SER A 381 -1.06 -5.70 19.39
N ARG A 382 -1.71 -5.52 18.25
CA ARG A 382 -2.51 -4.33 17.94
C ARG A 382 -3.73 -4.69 17.10
N LEU A 383 -4.90 -4.20 17.52
CA LEU A 383 -6.13 -4.22 16.74
C LEU A 383 -6.53 -2.78 16.39
N HIS A 384 -6.46 -2.42 15.10
CA HIS A 384 -6.97 -1.14 14.62
C HIS A 384 -8.38 -1.33 14.07
N ILE A 385 -9.31 -0.46 14.46
CA ILE A 385 -10.70 -0.46 13.99
C ILE A 385 -11.01 0.92 13.42
N PHE A 386 -11.25 1.00 12.12
CA PHE A 386 -11.67 2.23 11.44
C PHE A 386 -13.18 2.23 11.25
N PHE A 387 -13.81 3.34 11.61
CA PHE A 387 -15.24 3.55 11.47
C PHE A 387 -15.49 4.54 10.34
N GLU A 388 -15.89 4.01 9.20
CA GLU A 388 -16.15 4.76 7.98
C GLU A 388 -17.65 4.89 7.70
N PHE A 389 -18.04 6.00 7.09
CA PHE A 389 -19.44 6.31 6.80
C PHE A 389 -19.61 6.62 5.31
N PRO A 390 -19.44 5.62 4.41
CA PRO A 390 -19.48 5.83 2.97
C PRO A 390 -20.86 6.29 2.47
N SER A 391 -21.92 6.02 3.24
CA SER A 391 -23.27 6.49 2.93
C SER A 391 -24.11 6.76 4.18
N GLU A 392 -25.30 7.35 3.99
CA GLU A 392 -26.27 7.54 5.07
C GLU A 392 -26.90 6.23 5.58
N GLU A 393 -26.73 5.12 4.86
CA GLU A 393 -27.38 3.83 5.15
C GLU A 393 -26.41 2.74 5.62
N VAL A 394 -25.09 2.95 5.46
CA VAL A 394 -24.05 1.99 5.82
C VAL A 394 -22.96 2.63 6.69
N ILE A 395 -22.51 1.90 7.71
CA ILE A 395 -21.26 2.14 8.43
C ILE A 395 -20.31 1.02 8.03
N GLN A 396 -19.19 1.34 7.41
CA GLN A 396 -18.17 0.36 7.07
C GLN A 396 -17.16 0.29 8.20
N ILE A 397 -16.88 -0.92 8.68
CA ILE A 397 -15.91 -1.21 9.73
C ILE A 397 -14.73 -1.87 9.06
N VAL A 398 -13.56 -1.25 9.13
CA VAL A 398 -12.29 -1.82 8.64
C VAL A 398 -11.47 -2.25 9.85
N GLN A 399 -10.98 -3.49 9.88
CA GLN A 399 -10.22 -4.04 10.99
C GLN A 399 -8.86 -4.56 10.53
N LEU A 400 -7.79 -4.06 11.17
CA LEU A 400 -6.43 -4.57 11.01
C LEU A 400 -6.00 -5.29 12.28
N TYR A 401 -5.76 -6.59 12.18
CA TYR A 401 -5.15 -7.40 13.22
C TYR A 401 -3.65 -7.50 12.96
N VAL A 402 -2.84 -7.10 13.94
CA VAL A 402 -1.40 -7.36 13.99
C VAL A 402 -1.18 -8.43 15.05
N ILE A 403 -0.85 -9.64 14.62
CA ILE A 403 -0.73 -10.82 15.49
C ILE A 403 0.75 -11.16 15.67
N SER A 404 1.10 -11.41 16.92
CA SER A 404 2.38 -11.98 17.32
C SER A 404 2.18 -13.41 17.77
N ASN A 405 3.15 -14.25 17.43
CA ASN A 405 3.30 -15.58 17.99
C ASN A 405 4.49 -15.56 18.95
N PRO A 406 4.26 -15.31 20.26
CA PRO A 406 5.32 -15.27 21.26
C PRO A 406 5.81 -16.67 21.65
N THR A 407 5.23 -17.73 21.08
CA THR A 407 5.60 -19.11 21.39
C THR A 407 6.80 -19.54 20.56
N ASP A 408 7.25 -20.75 20.83
CA ASP A 408 8.36 -21.40 20.16
C ASP A 408 7.90 -22.43 19.12
N LYS A 409 6.63 -22.33 18.71
CA LYS A 409 5.93 -23.25 17.81
C LYS A 409 5.17 -22.53 16.70
N THR A 410 5.10 -23.13 15.52
CA THR A 410 4.27 -22.63 14.42
C THR A 410 2.83 -23.05 14.64
N VAL A 411 1.90 -22.08 14.59
CA VAL A 411 0.46 -22.37 14.66
C VAL A 411 -0.02 -22.75 13.27
N ILE A 412 -0.54 -23.96 13.11
CA ILE A 412 -1.02 -24.50 11.82
C ILE A 412 -2.51 -24.86 11.91
N PRO A 413 -3.22 -24.90 10.77
CA PRO A 413 -4.58 -25.41 10.75
C PRO A 413 -4.62 -26.92 11.04
N ALA A 414 -5.68 -27.40 11.71
CA ALA A 414 -5.84 -28.84 11.98
C ALA A 414 -6.13 -29.67 10.71
N SER A 415 -6.63 -29.04 9.66
CA SER A 415 -6.77 -29.60 8.31
C SER A 415 -6.92 -28.46 7.30
N ILE A 416 -6.77 -28.75 5.99
CA ILE A 416 -6.93 -27.75 4.91
C ILE A 416 -8.32 -27.07 4.93
N GLU A 417 -9.34 -27.74 5.49
CA GLU A 417 -10.71 -27.21 5.58
C GLU A 417 -10.99 -26.49 6.92
N GLU A 418 -10.02 -26.48 7.85
CA GLU A 418 -10.15 -25.83 9.15
C GLU A 418 -9.21 -24.62 9.25
N PRO A 419 -9.63 -23.54 9.92
CA PRO A 419 -8.76 -22.38 10.09
C PRO A 419 -7.72 -22.60 11.20
N ALA A 420 -6.53 -22.03 11.01
CA ALA A 420 -5.53 -21.89 12.07
C ALA A 420 -5.98 -20.88 13.13
N VAL A 421 -6.55 -19.74 12.69
CA VAL A 421 -7.10 -18.70 13.57
C VAL A 421 -8.49 -18.29 13.12
N ARG A 422 -9.39 -18.07 14.09
CA ARG A 422 -10.78 -17.69 13.85
C ARG A 422 -11.05 -16.26 14.25
N PHE A 423 -11.82 -15.57 13.42
CA PHE A 423 -12.26 -14.20 13.64
C PHE A 423 -13.78 -14.17 13.60
N SER A 424 -14.38 -13.72 14.70
CA SER A 424 -15.82 -13.55 14.78
C SER A 424 -16.20 -12.19 14.19
N ILE A 425 -17.37 -12.11 13.55
CA ILE A 425 -17.94 -10.84 13.09
C ILE A 425 -19.32 -10.66 13.74
N PRO A 426 -19.79 -9.41 13.90
CA PRO A 426 -21.10 -9.15 14.47
C PRO A 426 -22.25 -9.78 13.66
N GLU A 427 -23.33 -10.24 14.30
CA GLU A 427 -24.47 -10.89 13.62
C GLU A 427 -25.16 -9.99 12.57
N ASN A 428 -25.05 -8.68 12.72
CA ASN A 428 -25.60 -7.68 11.80
C ASN A 428 -24.61 -7.22 10.73
N ALA A 429 -23.42 -7.83 10.64
CA ALA A 429 -22.43 -7.55 9.61
C ALA A 429 -22.87 -8.12 8.25
N SER A 430 -22.50 -7.41 7.19
CA SER A 430 -22.72 -7.79 5.80
C SER A 430 -21.53 -7.37 4.95
N ASN A 431 -21.46 -7.79 3.69
CA ASN A 431 -20.42 -7.33 2.74
C ASN A 431 -18.98 -7.48 3.30
N LEU A 432 -18.66 -8.66 3.83
CA LEU A 432 -17.30 -8.97 4.29
C LEU A 432 -16.33 -8.98 3.10
N GLN A 433 -15.26 -8.22 3.20
CA GLN A 433 -14.23 -8.05 2.17
C GLN A 433 -12.85 -8.22 2.80
N PHE A 434 -11.94 -8.82 2.04
CA PHE A 434 -10.53 -8.98 2.39
C PHE A 434 -9.69 -8.17 1.41
N GLN A 435 -8.62 -7.54 1.90
CA GLN A 435 -7.66 -6.87 1.02
C GLN A 435 -6.68 -7.89 0.41
N GLU A 436 -6.37 -8.96 1.15
CA GLU A 436 -5.52 -10.06 0.69
C GLU A 436 -6.39 -11.25 0.24
N GLY A 437 -6.19 -11.77 -0.97
CA GLY A 437 -6.73 -13.07 -1.42
C GLY A 437 -8.26 -13.14 -1.63
N SER A 438 -8.70 -14.18 -2.36
CA SER A 438 -10.12 -14.52 -2.50
C SER A 438 -10.56 -15.50 -1.40
N PHE A 439 -11.86 -15.57 -1.10
CA PHE A 439 -12.44 -16.60 -0.22
C PHE A 439 -12.15 -18.05 -0.67
N ALA A 440 -11.60 -18.28 -1.88
CA ALA A 440 -11.37 -19.61 -2.40
C ALA A 440 -10.01 -20.22 -1.98
N ASP A 441 -9.03 -19.41 -1.56
CA ASP A 441 -7.64 -19.87 -1.40
C ASP A 441 -7.10 -19.84 0.04
N ARG A 442 -7.55 -18.91 0.89
CA ARG A 442 -6.98 -18.68 2.25
C ARG A 442 -8.00 -18.55 3.38
N PHE A 443 -9.22 -18.11 3.09
CA PHE A 443 -10.23 -17.86 4.13
C PHE A 443 -11.36 -18.87 4.08
N VAL A 444 -11.73 -19.37 5.25
CA VAL A 444 -12.86 -20.29 5.42
C VAL A 444 -13.98 -19.61 6.20
N VAL A 445 -15.21 -19.72 5.72
CA VAL A 445 -16.39 -19.18 6.40
C VAL A 445 -16.73 -20.04 7.61
N THR A 446 -16.94 -19.41 8.77
CA THR A 446 -17.34 -20.09 10.01
C THR A 446 -18.79 -19.73 10.39
N GLU A 447 -19.33 -20.33 11.46
CA GLU A 447 -20.72 -20.06 11.90
C GLU A 447 -20.92 -18.61 12.35
N ASP A 448 -19.88 -18.02 12.94
CA ASP A 448 -19.86 -16.71 13.59
C ASP A 448 -18.89 -15.70 12.94
N GLY A 449 -18.35 -16.02 11.77
CA GLY A 449 -17.46 -15.14 11.01
C GLY A 449 -16.64 -15.87 9.96
N PHE A 450 -15.32 -15.82 10.09
CA PHE A 450 -14.40 -16.51 9.20
C PHE A 450 -13.17 -17.03 9.97
N GLY A 451 -12.29 -17.74 9.29
CA GLY A 451 -10.97 -18.05 9.78
C GLY A 451 -9.94 -18.08 8.66
N ASP A 452 -8.69 -17.88 9.04
CA ASP A 452 -7.53 -17.91 8.15
C ASP A 452 -6.86 -19.28 8.26
N THR A 453 -6.52 -19.89 7.14
CA THR A 453 -5.81 -21.18 7.06
C THR A 453 -4.30 -21.03 7.05
N LEU A 454 -3.78 -19.81 6.90
CA LEU A 454 -2.34 -19.54 6.86
C LEU A 454 -1.66 -19.91 8.18
N ALA A 455 -0.50 -20.56 8.09
CA ALA A 455 0.33 -20.88 9.25
C ALA A 455 0.98 -19.61 9.83
N ILE A 456 1.06 -19.51 11.15
CA ILE A 456 1.65 -18.36 11.85
C ILE A 456 2.93 -18.82 12.55
N LEU A 457 4.07 -18.45 11.97
CA LEU A 457 5.40 -18.76 12.53
C LEU A 457 5.66 -17.98 13.83
N PRO A 458 6.55 -18.48 14.71
CA PRO A 458 7.07 -17.72 15.84
C PRO A 458 7.66 -16.37 15.40
N GLY A 459 7.29 -15.29 16.11
CA GLY A 459 7.67 -13.93 15.71
C GLY A 459 6.74 -12.85 16.28
N ALA A 460 7.22 -11.60 16.29
CA ALA A 460 6.50 -10.47 16.87
C ALA A 460 5.99 -9.54 15.77
N GLY A 461 4.66 -9.41 15.64
CA GLY A 461 4.01 -8.50 14.70
C GLY A 461 4.10 -8.91 13.23
N ASP A 462 4.64 -10.10 12.94
CA ASP A 462 4.93 -10.56 11.59
C ASP A 462 3.67 -10.91 10.79
N TYR A 463 2.57 -11.28 11.47
CA TYR A 463 1.32 -11.61 10.81
C TYR A 463 0.33 -10.44 10.87
N GLN A 464 -0.15 -10.02 9.69
CA GLN A 464 -1.14 -8.95 9.56
C GLN A 464 -2.36 -9.46 8.78
N LEU A 465 -3.54 -9.02 9.19
CA LEU A 465 -4.80 -9.36 8.54
C LEU A 465 -5.70 -8.12 8.48
N LEU A 466 -5.99 -7.64 7.26
CA LEU A 466 -6.96 -6.59 7.00
C LEU A 466 -8.24 -7.15 6.38
N PHE A 467 -9.37 -6.79 6.97
CA PHE A 467 -10.68 -7.03 6.38
C PHE A 467 -11.66 -5.91 6.72
N SER A 468 -12.74 -5.80 5.96
CA SER A 468 -13.82 -4.86 6.25
C SER A 468 -15.19 -5.52 6.14
N TYR A 469 -16.17 -4.96 6.84
CA TYR A 469 -17.57 -5.36 6.75
C TYR A 469 -18.51 -4.18 7.01
N ASP A 470 -19.73 -4.30 6.52
CA ASP A 470 -20.77 -3.28 6.61
C ASP A 470 -21.77 -3.57 7.72
N LEU A 471 -22.04 -2.55 8.53
CA LEU A 471 -23.15 -2.52 9.48
C LEU A 471 -24.28 -1.59 8.97
N PRO A 472 -25.55 -1.90 9.26
CA PRO A 472 -26.65 -1.00 8.94
C PRO A 472 -26.52 0.32 9.73
N ASN A 473 -26.59 1.46 9.03
CA ASN A 473 -26.41 2.78 9.63
C ASN A 473 -27.70 3.27 10.31
N GLU A 474 -27.78 3.06 11.62
CA GLU A 474 -28.77 3.71 12.47
C GLU A 474 -28.16 4.92 13.19
N ARG A 475 -29.02 5.80 13.73
CA ARG A 475 -28.55 7.01 14.46
C ARG A 475 -27.62 6.69 15.65
N SER A 476 -27.81 5.51 16.22
CA SER A 476 -26.96 4.91 17.23
C SER A 476 -26.87 3.43 16.91
N VAL A 477 -25.67 2.91 16.70
CA VAL A 477 -25.42 1.48 16.43
C VAL A 477 -24.51 0.96 17.53
N GLU A 478 -24.84 -0.22 18.04
CA GLU A 478 -23.99 -0.96 18.96
C GLU A 478 -23.21 -1.99 18.16
N LEU A 479 -21.88 -1.88 18.17
CA LEU A 479 -20.97 -2.89 17.68
C LEU A 479 -20.57 -3.75 18.87
N ALA A 480 -20.99 -5.01 18.84
CA ALA A 480 -20.54 -6.06 19.74
C ALA A 480 -19.57 -6.95 18.98
N GLN A 481 -18.28 -6.85 19.30
CA GLN A 481 -17.20 -7.56 18.63
C GLN A 481 -16.63 -8.62 19.59
N PRO A 482 -16.99 -9.90 19.42
CA PRO A 482 -16.34 -10.98 20.15
C PRO A 482 -14.87 -11.06 19.75
N VAL A 483 -14.01 -11.34 20.72
CA VAL A 483 -12.57 -11.47 20.51
C VAL A 483 -12.13 -12.88 20.84
N ASN A 484 -11.49 -13.56 19.88
CA ASN A 484 -11.05 -14.97 20.06
C ASN A 484 -9.60 -15.10 20.54
N LEU A 485 -8.84 -14.00 20.54
CA LEU A 485 -7.44 -13.92 20.94
C LEU A 485 -7.26 -12.80 21.97
N ASN A 486 -6.18 -12.84 22.75
CA ASN A 486 -5.86 -11.73 23.64
C ASN A 486 -5.46 -10.51 22.81
N VAL A 487 -5.96 -9.33 23.15
CA VAL A 487 -5.64 -8.05 22.47
C VAL A 487 -4.90 -7.15 23.43
N ASP A 488 -3.61 -6.91 23.16
CA ASP A 488 -2.77 -6.06 23.99
C ASP A 488 -3.12 -4.59 23.84
N ALA A 489 -3.24 -4.12 22.59
CA ALA A 489 -3.62 -2.75 22.26
C ALA A 489 -4.79 -2.73 21.27
N LEU A 490 -5.79 -1.91 21.59
CA LEU A 490 -6.98 -1.68 20.78
C LEU A 490 -7.02 -0.20 20.42
N ILE A 491 -7.06 0.12 19.13
CA ILE A 491 -7.10 1.50 18.64
C ILE A 491 -8.31 1.68 17.71
N GLY A 492 -9.20 2.60 18.05
CA GLY A 492 -10.36 2.97 17.24
C GLY A 492 -10.17 4.32 16.55
N PHE A 493 -10.53 4.41 15.27
CA PHE A 493 -10.40 5.63 14.46
C PHE A 493 -11.75 6.07 13.92
N VAL A 494 -12.15 7.30 14.24
CA VAL A 494 -13.39 7.90 13.73
C VAL A 494 -13.07 9.24 13.10
N ILE A 495 -13.50 9.47 11.86
CA ILE A 495 -13.32 10.78 11.22
C ILE A 495 -13.95 11.87 12.09
N GLU A 496 -13.16 12.88 12.43
CA GLU A 496 -13.55 13.90 13.40
C GLU A 496 -14.84 14.59 12.95
N GLY A 497 -15.81 14.66 13.87
CA GLY A 497 -17.10 15.30 13.61
C GLY A 497 -18.16 14.43 12.96
N GLN A 498 -17.83 13.24 12.43
CA GLN A 498 -18.82 12.34 11.81
C GLN A 498 -19.58 11.50 12.86
N ALA A 499 -18.88 11.00 13.87
CA ALA A 499 -19.49 10.24 14.95
C ALA A 499 -18.76 10.45 16.28
N SER A 500 -19.36 9.96 17.36
CA SER A 500 -18.70 9.80 18.64
C SER A 500 -18.87 8.36 19.10
N ILE A 501 -17.80 7.79 19.62
CA ILE A 501 -17.79 6.45 20.19
C ILE A 501 -17.85 6.52 21.71
N LYS A 502 -18.56 5.56 22.31
CA LYS A 502 -18.46 5.22 23.72
C LYS A 502 -18.20 3.73 23.86
N SER A 503 -17.26 3.38 24.72
CA SER A 503 -16.94 2.02 25.08
C SER A 503 -16.37 2.01 26.50
N GLU A 504 -16.44 0.86 27.17
CA GLU A 504 -15.72 0.67 28.44
C GLU A 504 -14.23 0.38 28.19
N ASP A 505 -13.91 -0.23 27.04
CA ASP A 505 -12.56 -0.67 26.67
C ASP A 505 -11.75 0.42 25.97
N LEU A 506 -12.42 1.39 25.35
CA LEU A 506 -11.78 2.48 24.61
C LEU A 506 -11.95 3.83 25.31
N GLN A 507 -10.85 4.56 25.45
CA GLN A 507 -10.83 5.94 25.95
C GLN A 507 -10.44 6.91 24.82
N PRO A 508 -11.05 8.09 24.74
CA PRO A 508 -10.64 9.10 23.75
C PRO A 508 -9.17 9.48 23.93
N SER A 509 -8.44 9.53 22.82
CA SER A 509 -7.05 9.96 22.73
C SER A 509 -6.93 11.29 21.97
N ALA A 510 -5.70 11.71 21.64
CA ALA A 510 -5.48 12.80 20.70
C ALA A 510 -6.04 12.44 19.31
N SER A 511 -6.54 13.44 18.57
CA SER A 511 -6.82 13.26 17.15
C SER A 511 -5.51 13.02 16.40
N GLN A 512 -5.55 12.16 15.39
CA GLN A 512 -4.44 11.85 14.50
C GLN A 512 -4.87 12.15 13.07
N ASP A 513 -3.99 12.80 12.31
CA ASP A 513 -4.17 12.93 10.87
C ASP A 513 -3.64 11.67 10.19
N LEU A 514 -4.45 11.08 9.32
CA LEU A 514 -4.09 9.93 8.50
C LEU A 514 -4.62 10.18 7.08
N GLY A 515 -3.75 10.51 6.13
CA GLY A 515 -4.16 10.75 4.75
C GLY A 515 -4.88 12.07 4.53
N GLY A 516 -4.56 13.10 5.31
CA GLY A 516 -5.25 14.39 5.30
C GLY A 516 -6.68 14.31 5.85
N VAL A 517 -7.02 13.22 6.54
CA VAL A 517 -8.28 13.00 7.22
C VAL A 517 -7.99 12.99 8.72
N LEU A 518 -8.53 13.98 9.42
CA LEU A 518 -8.39 14.06 10.86
C LEU A 518 -9.30 13.03 11.53
N TYR A 519 -8.70 12.03 12.17
CA TYR A 519 -9.37 11.02 12.95
C TYR A 519 -9.32 11.37 14.43
N GLN A 520 -10.46 11.30 15.12
CA GLN A 520 -10.48 11.18 16.56
C GLN A 520 -10.09 9.74 16.92
N THR A 521 -8.90 9.58 17.50
CA THR A 521 -8.40 8.28 17.96
C THR A 521 -8.96 7.94 19.33
N TYR A 522 -9.21 6.66 19.57
CA TYR A 522 -9.55 6.08 20.86
C TYR A 522 -8.58 4.94 21.13
N VAL A 523 -8.05 4.85 22.35
CA VAL A 523 -7.08 3.83 22.73
C VAL A 523 -7.59 3.02 23.92
N GLY A 524 -7.30 1.74 23.88
CA GLY A 524 -7.67 0.73 24.84
C GLY A 524 -6.70 -0.45 24.78
N GLY A 525 -6.99 -1.50 25.54
CA GLY A 525 -6.15 -2.70 25.53
C GLY A 525 -6.43 -3.63 26.70
N GLY A 526 -5.75 -4.77 26.70
CA GLY A 526 -5.88 -5.79 27.73
C GLY A 526 -7.17 -6.61 27.66
N VAL A 527 -7.80 -6.68 26.48
CA VAL A 527 -9.01 -7.48 26.25
C VAL A 527 -8.62 -8.95 26.17
N GLN A 528 -9.29 -9.81 26.93
CA GLN A 528 -8.95 -11.24 26.96
C GLN A 528 -9.72 -12.01 25.89
N ALA A 529 -9.15 -13.12 25.44
CA ALA A 529 -9.86 -14.06 24.58
C ALA A 529 -11.17 -14.53 25.23
N GLY A 530 -12.27 -14.45 24.49
CA GLY A 530 -13.63 -14.74 24.93
C GLY A 530 -14.40 -13.56 25.50
N ASP A 531 -13.75 -12.41 25.71
CA ASP A 531 -14.44 -11.16 26.02
C ASP A 531 -15.07 -10.57 24.75
N GLU A 532 -16.00 -9.63 24.95
CA GLU A 532 -16.69 -8.92 23.87
C GLU A 532 -16.39 -7.42 24.01
N ILE A 533 -15.84 -6.83 22.95
CA ILE A 533 -15.64 -5.39 22.87
C ILE A 533 -16.97 -4.76 22.48
N THR A 534 -17.54 -3.95 23.37
CA THR A 534 -18.80 -3.23 23.10
C THR A 534 -18.52 -1.77 22.78
N ILE A 535 -18.97 -1.32 21.62
CA ILE A 535 -18.76 0.04 21.08
C ILE A 535 -20.10 0.63 20.67
N GLU A 536 -20.56 1.66 21.38
CA GLU A 536 -21.72 2.46 20.98
C GLU A 536 -21.26 3.59 20.05
N ILE A 537 -21.66 3.50 18.78
CA ILE A 537 -21.36 4.46 17.73
C ILE A 537 -22.57 5.39 17.59
N THR A 538 -22.43 6.64 18.01
CA THR A 538 -23.46 7.68 17.82
C THR A 538 -23.06 8.61 16.69
N LYS A 539 -23.82 8.60 15.58
CA LYS A 539 -23.61 9.55 14.49
C LYS A 539 -23.90 10.97 14.98
N ARG A 540 -22.95 11.88 14.78
CA ARG A 540 -23.24 13.30 14.93
C ARG A 540 -24.00 13.71 13.69
N GLY A 541 -25.30 13.94 13.82
CA GLY A 541 -26.06 14.58 12.75
C GLY A 541 -25.38 15.91 12.37
N LEU A 542 -25.60 16.39 11.14
CA LEU A 542 -25.31 17.77 10.70
C LEU A 542 -26.04 18.77 11.63
N GLY A 543 -25.51 18.93 12.83
CA GLY A 543 -26.00 19.75 13.90
C GLY A 543 -25.19 21.02 13.87
N LEU A 544 -25.81 22.09 13.36
CA LEU A 544 -25.39 23.46 13.65
C LEU A 544 -25.39 23.66 15.17
N SER A 545 -24.32 23.30 15.85
CA SER A 545 -24.21 23.36 17.30
C SER A 545 -22.76 23.64 17.69
N GLY A 546 -22.39 24.90 17.44
CA GLY A 546 -21.11 25.49 17.80
C GLY A 546 -21.08 26.99 17.53
N ILE A 547 -22.19 27.70 17.73
CA ILE A 547 -22.19 29.17 17.76
C ILE A 547 -22.73 29.60 19.12
N ASP A 548 -21.80 29.98 19.98
CA ASP A 548 -22.06 30.61 21.26
C ASP A 548 -22.69 32.00 21.00
N PHE A 549 -24.03 32.06 20.96
CA PHE A 549 -24.75 33.33 20.86
C PHE A 549 -24.67 34.06 22.21
N GLY A 550 -23.59 34.81 22.39
CA GLY A 550 -23.54 35.88 23.37
C GLY A 550 -24.77 36.78 23.23
N LEU A 551 -25.53 36.94 24.32
CA LEU A 551 -26.79 37.68 24.44
C LEU A 551 -26.72 39.20 24.09
N SER A 552 -25.62 39.67 23.50
CA SER A 552 -25.42 41.06 23.04
C SER A 552 -25.98 41.34 21.64
N SER A 553 -26.24 40.32 20.81
CA SER A 553 -26.67 40.51 19.41
C SER A 553 -28.18 40.71 19.22
N LEU A 554 -29.02 40.26 20.17
CA LEU A 554 -30.48 40.48 20.12
C LEU A 554 -30.89 41.95 20.37
N ILE A 555 -30.05 42.73 21.04
CA ILE A 555 -30.30 44.17 21.28
C ILE A 555 -29.97 44.98 20.02
N ILE A 556 -28.96 44.57 19.25
CA ILE A 556 -28.52 45.25 18.03
C ILE A 556 -29.49 44.95 16.86
N GLY A 557 -29.96 43.69 16.75
CA GLY A 557 -30.97 43.31 15.75
C GLY A 557 -32.32 44.02 15.96
N GLY A 558 -32.77 44.18 17.21
CA GLY A 558 -34.01 44.91 17.53
C GLY A 558 -33.95 46.41 17.21
N LEU A 559 -32.79 47.04 17.41
CA LEU A 559 -32.56 48.46 17.08
C LEU A 559 -32.48 48.68 15.56
N ALA A 560 -31.83 47.76 14.83
CA ALA A 560 -31.78 47.81 13.37
C ALA A 560 -33.16 47.63 12.73
N LEU A 561 -34.00 46.73 13.27
CA LEU A 561 -35.37 46.53 12.80
C LEU A 561 -36.26 47.73 13.09
N ALA A 562 -36.12 48.38 14.25
CA ALA A 562 -36.88 49.59 14.60
C ALA A 562 -36.49 50.80 13.72
N VAL A 563 -35.20 50.93 13.37
CA VAL A 563 -34.70 51.95 12.44
C VAL A 563 -35.17 51.67 11.01
N ALA A 564 -35.18 50.40 10.58
CA ALA A 564 -35.67 50.00 9.26
C ALA A 564 -37.19 50.24 9.13
N LEU A 565 -37.98 49.91 10.15
CA LEU A 565 -39.43 50.14 10.16
C LEU A 565 -39.78 51.63 10.25
N GLY A 566 -39.01 52.41 11.03
CA GLY A 566 -39.13 53.87 11.07
C GLY A 566 -38.75 54.53 9.74
N GLY A 567 -37.71 54.03 9.08
CA GLY A 567 -37.28 54.45 7.74
C GLY A 567 -38.31 54.13 6.67
N ALA A 568 -38.89 52.93 6.68
CA ALA A 568 -39.94 52.52 5.75
C ALA A 568 -41.21 53.37 5.91
N TYR A 569 -41.61 53.71 7.14
CA TYR A 569 -42.73 54.61 7.40
C TYR A 569 -42.47 56.04 6.91
N TRP A 570 -41.24 56.54 7.05
CA TRP A 570 -40.82 57.85 6.53
C TRP A 570 -40.77 57.89 4.99
N MET A 571 -40.38 56.78 4.36
CA MET A 571 -40.33 56.66 2.90
C MET A 571 -41.74 56.55 2.27
N LEU A 572 -42.68 55.89 2.96
CA LEU A 572 -44.07 55.78 2.51
C LEU A 572 -44.89 57.07 2.67
N THR A 573 -44.43 58.02 3.49
CA THR A 573 -45.14 59.29 3.77
C THR A 573 -44.64 60.49 2.96
N ARG A 574 -43.60 60.32 2.13
CA ARG A 574 -43.12 61.36 1.21
C ARG A 574 -43.32 60.95 -0.24
N GLY A 575 -44.31 61.59 -0.86
CA GLY A 575 -44.65 61.41 -2.28
C GLY A 575 -43.49 61.70 -3.23
N GLN A 576 -43.27 60.72 -4.11
CA GLN A 576 -42.82 60.77 -5.50
C GLN A 576 -41.92 61.95 -5.93
N SER A 577 -40.66 61.63 -6.19
CA SER A 577 -39.96 62.12 -7.39
C SER A 577 -39.13 60.98 -7.97
N SER A 578 -39.50 60.53 -9.17
CA SER A 578 -38.88 59.43 -9.89
C SER A 578 -37.43 59.76 -10.27
N GLN A 579 -36.49 58.98 -9.76
CA GLN A 579 -35.17 58.82 -10.36
C GLN A 579 -34.88 57.32 -10.37
N GLU A 580 -34.95 56.74 -11.56
CA GLU A 580 -34.82 55.32 -11.82
C GLU A 580 -33.35 54.92 -11.63
N LEU A 581 -33.09 54.11 -10.60
CA LEU A 581 -31.83 53.38 -10.41
C LEU A 581 -32.19 51.88 -10.41
N ALA A 582 -31.52 51.16 -11.30
CA ALA A 582 -31.77 49.77 -11.64
C ALA A 582 -31.51 48.79 -10.48
N PRO A 583 -32.20 47.62 -10.47
CA PRO A 583 -31.85 46.53 -9.58
C PRO A 583 -30.58 45.82 -10.06
N VAL A 584 -29.68 45.49 -9.14
CA VAL A 584 -28.58 44.55 -9.39
C VAL A 584 -29.19 43.16 -9.55
N ALA A 585 -29.35 42.76 -10.80
CA ALA A 585 -29.57 41.38 -11.21
C ALA A 585 -28.23 40.84 -11.72
N SER A 586 -27.84 39.65 -11.27
CA SER A 586 -26.93 38.78 -12.00
C SER A 586 -27.56 38.52 -13.38
N SER A 587 -26.95 39.06 -14.43
CA SER A 587 -27.45 38.89 -15.81
C SER A 587 -27.06 37.51 -16.34
N PRO A 588 -28.00 36.74 -16.92
CA PRO A 588 -27.75 35.43 -17.52
C PRO A 588 -27.06 35.50 -18.90
N ASN A 589 -26.56 36.68 -19.28
CA ASN A 589 -25.92 36.95 -20.57
C ASN A 589 -24.62 37.72 -20.32
N SER A 590 -23.59 37.06 -19.79
CA SER A 590 -22.23 37.60 -19.82
C SER A 590 -21.49 36.98 -21.02
N ALA A 591 -20.47 37.68 -21.53
CA ALA A 591 -19.63 37.14 -22.61
C ALA A 591 -18.95 35.82 -22.19
N GLU A 592 -18.67 35.69 -20.90
CA GLU A 592 -18.10 34.50 -20.26
C GLU A 592 -19.12 33.34 -20.25
N SER A 593 -20.37 33.59 -19.84
CA SER A 593 -21.41 32.55 -19.84
C SER A 593 -21.80 32.07 -21.25
N LEU A 594 -21.71 32.95 -22.25
CA LEU A 594 -21.91 32.58 -23.66
C LEU A 594 -20.71 31.80 -24.22
N MET A 595 -19.50 32.05 -23.72
CA MET A 595 -18.32 31.27 -24.08
C MET A 595 -18.41 29.85 -23.52
N ASP A 596 -18.78 29.72 -22.24
CA ASP A 596 -19.00 28.43 -21.58
C ASP A 596 -20.10 27.61 -22.27
N ALA A 597 -21.18 28.28 -22.72
CA ALA A 597 -22.25 27.64 -23.48
C ALA A 597 -21.81 27.15 -24.86
N ILE A 598 -20.85 27.82 -25.51
CA ILE A 598 -20.27 27.36 -26.79
C ILE A 598 -19.36 26.16 -26.56
N ILE A 599 -18.56 26.15 -25.48
CA ILE A 599 -17.67 25.03 -25.11
C ILE A 599 -18.51 23.79 -24.82
N ALA A 600 -19.53 23.90 -23.98
CA ALA A 600 -20.44 22.79 -23.67
C ALA A 600 -21.21 22.27 -24.89
N LEU A 601 -21.45 23.11 -25.91
CA LEU A 601 -22.07 22.69 -27.16
C LEU A 601 -21.09 21.95 -28.08
N ASP A 602 -19.81 22.34 -28.09
CA ASP A 602 -18.73 21.70 -28.84
C ASP A 602 -18.47 20.28 -28.30
N ASP A 603 -18.41 20.11 -26.97
CA ASP A 603 -18.21 18.81 -26.31
C ASP A 603 -19.33 17.81 -26.64
N ARG A 604 -20.58 18.27 -26.66
CA ARG A 604 -21.75 17.42 -26.97
C ARG A 604 -21.82 16.98 -28.43
N TYR A 605 -21.28 17.78 -29.35
CA TYR A 605 -21.16 17.39 -30.75
C TYR A 605 -20.05 16.35 -30.95
N GLU A 606 -18.91 16.51 -30.27
CA GLU A 606 -17.82 15.51 -30.28
C GLU A 606 -18.26 14.17 -29.66
N ALA A 607 -19.12 14.21 -28.64
CA ALA A 607 -19.76 13.03 -28.06
C ALA A 607 -20.86 12.39 -28.95
N GLY A 608 -21.17 12.98 -30.12
CA GLY A 608 -22.16 12.45 -31.07
C GLY A 608 -23.61 12.64 -30.65
N GLU A 609 -23.88 13.50 -29.66
CA GLU A 609 -25.23 13.74 -29.12
C GLU A 609 -26.08 14.69 -29.96
N LEU A 610 -25.45 15.42 -30.90
CA LEU A 610 -26.08 16.43 -31.74
C LEU A 610 -25.83 16.15 -33.22
N ASP A 611 -26.85 16.34 -34.05
CA ASP A 611 -26.66 16.32 -35.49
C ASP A 611 -25.93 17.58 -35.98
N GLU A 612 -25.17 17.47 -37.07
CA GLU A 612 -24.30 18.54 -37.55
C GLU A 612 -25.08 19.80 -37.98
N ALA A 613 -26.32 19.65 -38.46
CA ALA A 613 -27.13 20.79 -38.88
C ALA A 613 -27.65 21.59 -37.67
N GLN A 614 -28.01 20.89 -36.59
CA GLN A 614 -28.47 21.48 -35.34
C GLN A 614 -27.32 22.10 -34.55
N TYR A 615 -26.17 21.41 -34.48
CA TYR A 615 -24.94 21.94 -33.89
C TYR A 615 -24.52 23.27 -34.54
N GLN A 616 -24.48 23.34 -35.88
CA GLN A 616 -24.06 24.56 -36.56
C GLN A 616 -25.06 25.72 -36.36
N ALA A 617 -26.36 25.43 -36.29
CA ALA A 617 -27.38 26.46 -36.06
C ALA A 617 -27.29 27.05 -34.65
N ASP A 618 -27.17 26.19 -33.64
CA ASP A 618 -27.11 26.60 -32.23
C ASP A 618 -25.79 27.33 -31.92
N ARG A 619 -24.69 26.85 -32.48
CA ARG A 619 -23.38 27.48 -32.33
C ARG A 619 -23.30 28.85 -33.01
N GLN A 620 -23.92 29.00 -34.18
CA GLN A 620 -23.98 30.29 -34.86
C GLN A 620 -24.83 31.29 -34.07
N ALA A 621 -25.96 30.86 -33.48
CA ALA A 621 -26.81 31.70 -32.66
C ALA A 621 -26.08 32.22 -31.41
N LEU A 622 -25.32 31.36 -30.72
CA LEU A 622 -24.51 31.76 -29.56
C LEU A 622 -23.37 32.71 -29.94
N LYS A 623 -22.72 32.48 -31.09
CA LYS A 623 -21.68 33.38 -31.61
C LYS A 623 -22.22 34.74 -32.04
N ASP A 624 -23.41 34.77 -32.63
CA ASP A 624 -24.05 36.01 -33.02
C ASP A 624 -24.44 36.83 -31.78
N GLN A 625 -24.95 36.18 -30.72
CA GLN A 625 -25.22 36.82 -29.43
C GLN A 625 -23.94 37.33 -28.76
N LEU A 626 -22.85 36.55 -28.79
CA LEU A 626 -21.56 36.97 -28.24
C LEU A 626 -20.99 38.17 -29.01
N ARG A 627 -21.14 38.17 -30.34
CA ARG A 627 -20.67 39.25 -31.22
C ARG A 627 -21.47 40.53 -31.03
N GLU A 628 -22.79 40.44 -30.87
CA GLU A 628 -23.67 41.58 -30.57
C GLU A 628 -23.37 42.21 -29.20
N MET A 629 -22.65 41.50 -28.32
CA MET A 629 -22.16 42.01 -27.04
C MET A 629 -20.73 42.60 -27.10
N MET A 630 -19.99 42.38 -28.18
CA MET A 630 -18.60 42.82 -28.35
C MET A 630 -18.41 43.99 -29.34
N ASP A 631 -19.41 44.29 -30.16
CA ASP A 631 -19.51 45.49 -31.02
C ASP A 631 -20.21 46.65 -30.29
#